data_AF-M1IV26-F1
#
_entry.id   AF-M1IV26-F1
#
_cell.length_a   1.000
_cell.length_b   1.000
_cell.length_c   1.000
_cell.angle_alpha   90.00
_cell.angle_beta   90.00
_cell.angle_gamma   90.00
#
_symmetry.space_group_name_H-M   'P 1'
#
loop_
_entity.id
_entity.type
_entity.pdbx_description
1 polymer ?
#
loop_
_entity_poly.entity_id
_entity_poly.type
_entity_poly.pdbx_seq_one_letter_code
_entity_poly.pdbx_strand_id
1 'polypeptide(L)'
;MINKDVVISVLQELYDGKPIAFSKIKRRIKEDPEDIEKVLTELESEGLVKKYDVNGGKSYELVKVDSNTIVIGLLREIKDEIKKLEEIVGEKWKLNVGSFDEVYDKVKDNLGYASLENIRVELGLTKEEFYSRFRSYVESNYDLIAGGNEGYVRKGAVYGIVKRKKR
;
A
#
# COMPACT_ATOMS: atom_id res chain seq x y z
N MET A 1 26.22 3.20 -23.41
CA MET A 1 25.81 2.99 -22.00
C MET A 1 25.48 1.52 -21.83
N ILE A 2 26.20 0.85 -20.94
CA ILE A 2 25.98 -0.56 -20.60
C ILE A 2 24.70 -0.69 -19.77
N ASN A 3 23.89 -1.73 -20.03
CA ASN A 3 22.73 -2.04 -19.20
C ASN A 3 23.19 -2.72 -17.88
N LYS A 4 22.63 -2.27 -16.75
CA LYS A 4 22.79 -2.87 -15.40
C LYS A 4 22.50 -4.37 -15.40
N ASP A 5 21.47 -4.82 -16.12
CA ASP A 5 21.08 -6.23 -16.17
C ASP A 5 22.19 -7.13 -16.73
N VAL A 6 22.96 -6.62 -17.69
CA VAL A 6 24.08 -7.35 -18.30
C VAL A 6 25.21 -7.52 -17.29
N VAL A 7 25.51 -6.48 -16.51
CA VAL A 7 26.55 -6.53 -15.46
C VAL A 7 26.13 -7.51 -14.35
N ILE A 8 24.86 -7.46 -13.92
CA ILE A 8 24.30 -8.38 -12.93
C ILE A 8 24.37 -9.83 -13.42
N SER A 9 23.96 -10.10 -14.66
CA SER A 9 23.99 -11.44 -15.24
C SER A 9 25.43 -11.99 -15.30
N VAL A 10 26.40 -11.15 -15.68
CA VAL A 10 27.82 -11.54 -15.70
C VAL A 10 28.34 -11.82 -14.29
N LEU A 11 27.96 -11.01 -13.30
CA LEU A 11 28.34 -11.27 -11.91
C LEU A 11 27.73 -12.58 -11.41
N GLN A 12 26.49 -12.91 -11.76
CA GLN A 12 25.87 -14.20 -11.43
C GLN A 12 26.59 -15.38 -12.08
N GLU A 13 26.93 -15.28 -13.37
CA GLU A 13 27.66 -16.32 -14.10
C GLU A 13 29.06 -16.58 -13.53
N LEU A 14 29.77 -15.52 -13.13
CA LEU A 14 31.15 -15.59 -12.66
C LEU A 14 31.28 -15.94 -11.18
N TYR A 15 30.17 -16.01 -10.43
CA TYR A 15 30.18 -16.22 -9.00
C TYR A 15 30.53 -17.67 -8.63
N ASP A 16 31.67 -17.86 -7.98
CA ASP A 16 32.18 -19.15 -7.50
C ASP A 16 32.19 -19.25 -5.96
N GLY A 17 31.42 -18.37 -5.28
CA GLY A 17 31.40 -18.27 -3.83
C GLY A 17 32.43 -17.28 -3.25
N LYS A 18 33.12 -16.52 -4.10
CA LYS A 18 34.04 -15.44 -3.70
C LYS A 18 33.76 -14.14 -4.48
N PRO A 19 34.18 -12.98 -3.95
CA PRO A 19 34.15 -11.73 -4.70
C PRO A 19 34.89 -11.82 -6.04
N ILE A 20 34.28 -11.30 -7.09
CA ILE A 20 34.75 -11.42 -8.47
C ILE A 20 35.67 -10.24 -8.80
N ALA A 21 36.91 -10.52 -9.18
CA ALA A 21 37.86 -9.50 -9.56
C ALA A 21 37.38 -8.68 -10.78
N PHE A 22 37.58 -7.37 -10.75
CA PHE A 22 37.19 -6.46 -11.84
C PHE A 22 37.80 -6.84 -13.19
N SER A 23 39.01 -7.42 -13.19
CA SER A 23 39.66 -7.95 -14.39
C SER A 23 38.86 -9.08 -15.06
N LYS A 24 38.21 -9.96 -14.28
CA LYS A 24 37.34 -11.02 -14.80
C LYS A 24 36.05 -10.44 -15.40
N ILE A 25 35.46 -9.45 -14.73
CA ILE A 25 34.23 -8.77 -15.19
C ILE A 25 34.47 -8.09 -16.54
N LYS A 26 35.54 -7.29 -16.64
CA LYS A 26 35.93 -6.60 -17.89
C LYS A 26 36.13 -7.57 -19.06
N ARG A 27 36.81 -8.70 -18.80
CA ARG A 27 37.07 -9.72 -19.83
C ARG A 27 35.78 -10.34 -20.38
N ARG A 28 34.73 -10.43 -19.57
CA ARG A 28 33.44 -11.03 -19.97
C ARG A 28 32.55 -10.04 -20.73
N ILE A 29 32.46 -8.79 -20.25
CA ILE A 29 31.57 -7.77 -20.82
C ILE A 29 32.12 -7.18 -22.13
N LYS A 30 33.45 -7.11 -22.29
CA LYS A 30 34.14 -6.58 -23.50
C LYS A 30 33.73 -5.15 -23.91
N GLU A 31 33.34 -4.35 -22.94
CA GLU A 31 33.00 -2.92 -23.11
C GLU A 31 34.06 -2.04 -22.43
N ASP A 32 33.88 -0.73 -22.55
CA ASP A 32 34.80 0.25 -21.94
C ASP A 32 34.92 0.06 -20.40
N PRO A 33 36.14 -0.06 -19.87
CA PRO A 33 36.37 -0.23 -18.43
C PRO A 33 35.76 0.85 -17.54
N GLU A 34 35.75 2.11 -17.97
CA GLU A 34 35.20 3.22 -17.18
C GLU A 34 33.67 3.13 -17.12
N ASP A 35 33.02 2.74 -18.21
CA ASP A 35 31.57 2.56 -18.23
C ASP A 35 31.12 1.37 -17.37
N ILE A 36 31.88 0.27 -17.36
CA ILE A 36 31.62 -0.84 -16.43
C ILE A 36 31.80 -0.38 -14.98
N GLU A 37 32.82 0.43 -14.71
CA GLU A 37 33.07 0.94 -13.36
C GLU A 37 31.97 1.90 -12.88
N LYS A 38 31.45 2.78 -13.75
CA LYS A 38 30.29 3.63 -13.45
C LYS A 38 29.09 2.78 -13.06
N VAL A 39 28.75 1.77 -13.87
CA VAL A 39 27.61 0.89 -13.60
C VAL A 39 27.79 0.12 -12.29
N LEU A 40 28.99 -0.40 -12.01
CA LEU A 40 29.28 -1.07 -10.74
C LEU A 40 29.19 -0.12 -9.54
N THR A 41 29.58 1.14 -9.71
CA THR A 41 29.46 2.18 -8.66
C THR A 41 27.99 2.53 -8.40
N GLU A 42 27.18 2.62 -9.46
CA GLU A 42 25.73 2.79 -9.33
C GLU A 42 25.09 1.59 -8.60
N LEU A 43 25.42 0.36 -9.00
CA LEU A 43 24.92 -0.86 -8.35
C LEU A 43 25.38 -0.98 -6.88
N GLU A 44 26.57 -0.46 -6.55
CA GLU A 44 27.05 -0.35 -5.18
C GLU A 44 26.24 0.67 -4.37
N SER A 45 25.96 1.85 -4.96
CA SER A 45 25.12 2.88 -4.32
C SER A 45 23.68 2.42 -4.09
N GLU A 46 23.17 1.52 -4.94
CA GLU A 46 21.86 0.87 -4.82
C GLU A 46 21.88 -0.31 -3.84
N GLY A 47 23.03 -0.69 -3.30
CA GLY A 47 23.19 -1.80 -2.36
C GLY A 47 23.03 -3.19 -2.99
N LEU A 48 23.07 -3.29 -4.32
CA LEU A 48 22.95 -4.55 -5.07
C LEU A 48 24.31 -5.26 -5.19
N VAL A 49 25.41 -4.52 -5.12
CA VAL A 49 26.78 -5.03 -5.20
C VAL A 49 27.59 -4.50 -4.02
N LYS A 50 28.49 -5.32 -3.48
CA LYS A 50 29.55 -4.89 -2.56
C LYS A 50 30.89 -4.87 -3.27
N LYS A 51 31.63 -3.77 -3.13
CA LYS A 51 33.02 -3.65 -3.54
C LYS A 51 33.95 -4.08 -2.41
N TYR A 52 35.03 -4.76 -2.78
CA TYR A 52 36.14 -5.13 -1.91
C TYR A 52 37.45 -4.72 -2.56
N ASP A 53 38.33 -4.09 -1.80
CA ASP A 53 39.71 -3.82 -2.24
C ASP A 53 40.61 -4.98 -1.76
N VAL A 54 41.09 -5.79 -2.69
CA VAL A 54 41.90 -6.99 -2.43
C VAL A 54 43.24 -6.85 -3.13
N ASN A 55 44.34 -6.84 -2.36
CA ASN A 55 45.72 -6.73 -2.87
C ASN A 55 45.94 -5.60 -3.89
N GLY A 56 45.33 -4.43 -3.66
CA GLY A 56 45.42 -3.26 -4.55
C GLY A 56 44.53 -3.31 -5.80
N GLY A 57 43.72 -4.37 -5.96
CA GLY A 57 42.71 -4.49 -7.02
C GLY A 57 41.28 -4.43 -6.48
N LYS A 58 40.33 -4.07 -7.36
CA LYS A 58 38.89 -4.02 -7.05
C LYS A 58 38.24 -5.37 -7.33
N SER A 59 37.42 -5.86 -6.41
CA SER A 59 36.57 -7.04 -6.57
C SER A 59 35.14 -6.71 -6.17
N TYR A 60 34.18 -7.39 -6.78
CA TYR A 60 32.75 -7.10 -6.62
C TYR A 60 31.98 -8.38 -6.34
N GLU A 61 31.02 -8.32 -5.43
CA GLU A 61 30.12 -9.42 -5.11
C GLU A 61 28.68 -8.92 -5.18
N LEU A 62 27.81 -9.67 -5.86
CA LEU A 62 26.38 -9.42 -5.75
C LEU A 62 25.96 -9.66 -4.30
N VAL A 63 25.31 -8.67 -3.70
CA VAL A 63 24.61 -8.89 -2.44
C VAL A 63 23.58 -9.97 -2.76
N LYS A 64 23.68 -11.13 -2.08
CA LYS A 64 22.60 -12.11 -2.08
C LYS A 64 21.40 -11.41 -1.43
N VAL A 65 20.63 -10.69 -2.23
CA VAL A 65 19.37 -10.16 -1.77
C VAL A 65 18.48 -11.38 -1.71
N ASP A 66 18.36 -11.95 -0.50
CA ASP A 66 17.32 -12.92 -0.22
C ASP A 66 16.03 -12.34 -0.79
N SER A 67 15.32 -13.11 -1.62
CA SER A 67 14.08 -12.67 -2.26
C SER A 67 13.11 -12.07 -1.24
N ASN A 68 13.17 -12.53 0.01
CA ASN A 68 12.43 -11.96 1.14
C ASN A 68 12.80 -10.50 1.44
N THR A 69 14.08 -10.13 1.35
CA THR A 69 14.53 -8.74 1.58
C THR A 69 13.98 -7.80 0.50
N ILE A 70 13.98 -8.22 -0.77
CA ILE A 70 13.35 -7.45 -1.87
C ILE A 70 11.85 -7.31 -1.61
N VAL A 71 11.17 -8.42 -1.29
CA VAL A 71 9.74 -8.44 -1.02
C VAL A 71 9.39 -7.53 0.17
N ILE A 72 10.18 -7.54 1.24
CA ILE A 72 10.00 -6.65 2.39
C ILE A 72 10.18 -5.18 1.99
N GLY A 73 11.14 -4.87 1.13
CA GLY A 73 11.34 -3.52 0.59
C GLY A 73 10.12 -3.03 -0.19
N LEU A 74 9.66 -3.83 -1.16
CA LEU A 74 8.47 -3.53 -1.97
C LEU A 74 7.20 -3.39 -1.11
N LEU A 75 7.04 -4.23 -0.08
CA LEU A 75 5.91 -4.13 0.84
C LEU A 75 5.93 -2.83 1.66
N ARG A 76 7.12 -2.32 2.02
CA ARG A 76 7.23 -1.01 2.69
C ARG A 76 6.85 0.12 1.76
N GLU A 77 7.31 0.11 0.51
CA GLU A 77 6.95 1.12 -0.49
C GLU A 77 5.44 1.15 -0.74
N ILE A 78 4.80 -0.01 -0.92
CA ILE A 78 3.34 -0.12 -1.06
C ILE A 78 2.64 0.45 0.17
N LYS A 79 3.12 0.15 1.37
CA LYS A 79 2.53 0.66 2.62
C LYS A 79 2.62 2.19 2.69
N ASP A 80 3.75 2.77 2.29
CA ASP A 80 3.93 4.22 2.32
C ASP A 80 3.08 4.93 1.25
N GLU A 81 2.92 4.33 0.06
CA GLU A 81 1.98 4.80 -0.96
C GLU A 81 0.52 4.77 -0.49
N ILE A 82 0.11 3.66 0.16
CA ILE A 82 -1.23 3.54 0.75
C ILE A 82 -1.45 4.64 1.78
N LYS A 83 -0.47 4.91 2.65
CA LYS A 83 -0.60 5.97 3.66
C LYS A 83 -0.76 7.36 3.04
N LYS A 84 -0.01 7.67 1.98
CA LYS A 84 -0.18 8.94 1.23
C LYS A 84 -1.55 9.02 0.58
N LEU A 85 -2.05 7.91 0.02
CA LEU A 85 -3.40 7.82 -0.51
C LEU A 85 -4.45 8.05 0.59
N GLU A 86 -4.28 7.44 1.77
CA GLU A 86 -5.16 7.66 2.93
C GLU A 86 -5.14 9.10 3.40
N GLU A 87 -4.00 9.80 3.35
CA GLU A 87 -3.89 11.22 3.67
C GLU A 87 -4.64 12.08 2.64
N ILE A 88 -4.43 11.82 1.33
CA ILE A 88 -5.12 12.53 0.23
C ILE A 88 -6.63 12.26 0.23
N VAL A 89 -7.00 10.99 0.42
CA VAL A 89 -8.40 10.56 0.51
C VAL A 89 -9.00 11.10 1.79
N GLY A 90 -8.32 11.05 2.93
CA GLY A 90 -8.77 11.59 4.21
C GLY A 90 -8.99 13.10 4.20
N GLU A 91 -8.16 13.86 3.48
CA GLU A 91 -8.38 15.30 3.24
C GLU A 91 -9.59 15.56 2.33
N LYS A 92 -9.82 14.72 1.31
CA LYS A 92 -11.02 14.77 0.45
C LYS A 92 -12.28 14.20 1.13
N TRP A 93 -12.10 13.31 2.11
CA TRP A 93 -13.12 12.62 2.89
C TRP A 93 -13.17 13.20 4.31
N LYS A 94 -13.20 14.53 4.40
CA LYS A 94 -14.01 15.16 5.44
C LYS A 94 -15.46 14.74 5.20
N LEU A 95 -15.79 13.51 5.60
CA LEU A 95 -17.12 12.91 5.59
C LEU A 95 -17.99 13.77 6.50
N ASN A 96 -18.52 14.84 5.90
CA ASN A 96 -19.49 15.69 6.52
C ASN A 96 -20.77 14.88 6.68
N VAL A 97 -21.63 15.29 7.60
CA VAL A 97 -22.96 14.71 7.80
C VAL A 97 -23.75 14.62 6.48
N GLY A 98 -23.54 15.55 5.53
CA GLY A 98 -24.13 15.50 4.19
C GLY A 98 -23.83 14.22 3.39
N SER A 99 -22.69 13.57 3.63
CA SER A 99 -22.34 12.29 2.98
C SER A 99 -23.30 11.16 3.38
N PHE A 100 -23.85 11.21 4.60
CA PHE A 100 -24.82 10.22 5.06
C PHE A 100 -26.13 10.30 4.27
N ASP A 101 -26.65 11.52 4.09
CA ASP A 101 -27.91 11.74 3.38
C ASP A 101 -27.83 11.37 1.91
N GLU A 102 -26.72 11.71 1.26
CA GLU A 102 -26.45 11.34 -0.14
C GLU A 102 -26.42 9.83 -0.32
N VAL A 103 -25.74 9.11 0.57
CA VAL A 103 -25.68 7.65 0.53
C VAL A 103 -27.03 7.04 0.87
N TYR A 104 -27.73 7.56 1.88
CA TYR A 104 -29.09 7.13 2.20
C TYR A 104 -30.00 7.23 0.98
N ASP A 105 -29.96 8.35 0.25
CA ASP A 105 -30.80 8.55 -0.92
C ASP A 105 -30.48 7.59 -2.08
N LYS A 106 -29.24 7.09 -2.15
CA LYS A 106 -28.82 6.06 -3.12
C LYS A 106 -29.27 4.65 -2.73
N VAL A 107 -29.17 4.29 -1.44
CA VAL A 107 -29.35 2.90 -0.99
C VAL A 107 -30.74 2.60 -0.43
N LYS A 108 -31.58 3.62 -0.23
CA LYS A 108 -32.96 3.42 0.26
C LYS A 108 -33.81 2.65 -0.76
N ASP A 109 -34.70 1.83 -0.25
CA ASP A 109 -35.70 1.14 -1.05
C ASP A 109 -36.83 2.07 -1.51
N ASN A 110 -37.76 1.51 -2.30
CA ASN A 110 -38.92 2.23 -2.82
C ASN A 110 -39.88 2.75 -1.73
N LEU A 111 -39.79 2.24 -0.50
CA LEU A 111 -40.59 2.64 0.65
C LEU A 111 -39.86 3.65 1.55
N GLY A 112 -38.62 3.98 1.19
CA GLY A 112 -37.74 4.89 1.90
C GLY A 112 -37.12 4.28 3.15
N TYR A 113 -36.85 2.98 3.17
CA TYR A 113 -36.06 2.33 4.22
C TYR A 113 -34.65 2.04 3.71
N ALA A 114 -33.66 2.20 4.58
CA ALA A 114 -32.28 1.79 4.32
C ALA A 114 -31.71 1.05 5.54
N SER A 115 -30.81 0.10 5.32
CA SER A 115 -30.05 -0.50 6.43
C SER A 115 -28.82 0.37 6.74
N LEU A 116 -28.52 0.51 8.03
CA LEU A 116 -27.30 1.16 8.50
C LEU A 116 -26.04 0.44 7.98
N GLU A 117 -26.12 -0.88 7.81
CA GLU A 117 -25.08 -1.68 7.19
C GLU A 117 -24.76 -1.22 5.76
N ASN A 118 -25.78 -1.08 4.91
CA ASN A 118 -25.57 -0.69 3.52
C ASN A 118 -25.00 0.72 3.42
N ILE A 119 -25.50 1.65 4.25
CA ILE A 119 -24.99 3.02 4.31
C ILE A 119 -23.52 3.02 4.76
N ARG A 120 -23.17 2.24 5.78
CA ARG A 120 -21.79 2.14 6.27
C ARG A 120 -20.85 1.57 5.21
N VAL A 121 -21.26 0.48 4.56
CA VAL A 121 -20.45 -0.20 3.53
C VAL A 121 -20.22 0.74 2.34
N GLU A 122 -21.25 1.46 1.91
CA GLU A 122 -21.14 2.44 0.81
C GLU A 122 -20.25 3.63 1.19
N LEU A 123 -20.26 4.04 2.47
CA LEU A 123 -19.33 5.05 3.00
C LEU A 123 -17.91 4.52 3.22
N GLY A 124 -17.66 3.22 3.04
CA GLY A 124 -16.34 2.61 3.23
C GLY A 124 -15.84 2.67 4.68
N LEU A 125 -16.74 2.75 5.67
CA LEU A 125 -16.37 2.93 7.07
C LEU A 125 -16.37 1.62 7.87
N THR A 126 -15.48 1.55 8.85
CA THR A 126 -15.55 0.52 9.90
C THR A 126 -16.80 0.73 10.77
N LYS A 127 -17.23 -0.31 11.49
CA LYS A 127 -18.42 -0.22 12.36
C LYS A 127 -18.20 0.83 13.43
N GLU A 128 -17.07 0.78 14.11
CA GLU A 128 -16.70 1.70 15.19
C GLU A 128 -16.73 3.15 14.73
N GLU A 129 -16.13 3.46 13.58
CA GLU A 129 -16.11 4.82 13.04
C GLU A 129 -17.50 5.32 12.66
N PHE A 130 -18.27 4.49 11.96
CA PHE A 130 -19.60 4.86 11.50
C PHE A 130 -20.55 5.17 12.67
N TYR A 131 -20.65 4.24 13.64
CA TYR A 131 -21.54 4.42 14.77
C TYR A 131 -21.05 5.47 15.76
N SER A 132 -19.74 5.72 15.87
CA SER A 132 -19.23 6.83 16.68
C SER A 132 -19.56 8.19 16.05
N ARG A 133 -19.38 8.32 14.73
CA ARG A 133 -19.56 9.60 14.02
C ARG A 133 -21.01 9.99 13.81
N PHE A 134 -21.87 9.06 13.38
CA PHE A 134 -23.22 9.41 12.90
C PHE A 134 -24.33 9.23 13.93
N ARG A 135 -24.04 8.69 15.13
CA ARG A 135 -25.07 8.39 16.15
C ARG A 135 -26.04 9.53 16.41
N SER A 136 -25.52 10.67 16.85
CA SER A 136 -26.36 11.83 17.19
C SER A 136 -27.14 12.34 15.98
N TYR A 137 -26.55 12.25 14.78
CA TYR A 137 -27.19 12.68 13.54
C TYR A 137 -28.35 11.77 13.14
N VAL A 138 -28.13 10.45 13.13
CA VAL A 138 -29.16 9.46 12.80
C VAL A 138 -30.31 9.56 13.79
N GLU A 139 -30.03 9.61 15.09
CA GLU A 139 -31.07 9.70 16.12
C GLU A 139 -31.94 10.96 15.97
N SER A 140 -31.33 12.08 15.54
CA SER A 140 -32.04 13.35 15.36
C SER A 140 -32.88 13.40 14.08
N ASN A 141 -32.39 12.83 12.96
CA ASN A 141 -32.97 13.04 11.63
C ASN A 141 -33.67 11.82 11.03
N TYR A 142 -33.49 10.63 11.62
CA TYR A 142 -34.03 9.38 11.12
C TYR A 142 -34.81 8.63 12.20
N ASP A 143 -35.85 7.93 11.78
CA ASP A 143 -36.58 6.97 12.60
C ASP A 143 -35.86 5.63 12.58
N LEU A 144 -35.57 5.11 13.78
CA LEU A 144 -34.91 3.83 13.99
C LEU A 144 -35.94 2.72 14.08
N ILE A 145 -35.78 1.71 13.23
CA ILE A 145 -36.67 0.57 13.13
C ILE A 145 -35.89 -0.70 13.51
N ALA A 146 -36.54 -1.55 14.31
CA ALA A 146 -35.96 -2.81 14.74
C ALA A 146 -35.76 -3.75 13.54
N GLY A 147 -34.60 -4.42 13.49
CA GLY A 147 -34.20 -5.30 12.39
C GLY A 147 -32.83 -4.92 11.83
N GLY A 148 -32.41 -5.66 10.80
CA GLY A 148 -31.08 -5.55 10.20
C GLY A 148 -30.00 -6.38 10.90
N ASN A 149 -28.87 -6.58 10.23
CA ASN A 149 -27.75 -7.37 10.75
C ASN A 149 -26.89 -6.59 11.77
N GLU A 150 -26.89 -5.27 11.68
CA GLU A 150 -26.17 -4.36 12.58
C GLU A 150 -26.98 -3.09 12.81
N GLY A 151 -26.73 -2.40 13.93
CA GLY A 151 -27.42 -1.17 14.28
C GLY A 151 -27.26 -0.80 15.75
N TYR A 152 -28.03 0.17 16.20
CA TYR A 152 -28.01 0.58 17.60
C TYR A 152 -28.75 -0.43 18.47
N VAL A 153 -28.13 -0.88 19.55
CA VAL A 153 -28.77 -1.79 20.51
C VAL A 153 -29.54 -0.99 21.54
N ARG A 154 -30.87 -1.21 21.62
CA ARG A 154 -31.73 -0.61 22.64
C ARG A 154 -32.63 -1.67 23.24
N LYS A 155 -32.64 -1.78 24.57
CA LYS A 155 -33.45 -2.75 25.33
C LYS A 155 -33.35 -4.20 24.78
N GLY A 156 -32.16 -4.60 24.33
CA GLY A 156 -31.90 -5.94 23.81
C GLY A 156 -32.29 -6.18 22.35
N ALA A 157 -32.85 -5.19 21.65
CA ALA A 157 -33.16 -5.28 20.22
C ALA A 157 -32.18 -4.44 19.37
N VAL A 158 -31.87 -4.91 18.18
CA VAL A 158 -31.03 -4.22 17.19
C VAL A 158 -31.91 -3.32 16.32
N TYR A 159 -31.55 -2.04 16.25
CA TYR A 159 -32.19 -1.04 15.40
C TYR A 159 -31.24 -0.67 14.25
N GLY A 160 -31.30 -1.47 13.21
CA GLY A 160 -30.43 -1.39 12.03
C GLY A 160 -31.06 -0.80 10.79
N ILE A 161 -32.36 -0.51 10.82
CA ILE A 161 -33.10 0.05 9.69
C ILE A 161 -33.44 1.50 10.01
N VAL A 162 -33.22 2.40 9.05
CA VAL A 162 -33.51 3.83 9.15
C VAL A 162 -34.50 4.28 8.08
N LYS A 163 -35.32 5.26 8.45
CA LYS A 163 -36.16 6.03 7.54
C LYS A 163 -36.07 7.52 7.86
N ARG A 164 -35.88 8.36 6.85
CA ARG A 164 -35.80 9.81 7.04
C ARG A 164 -37.09 10.33 7.67
N LYS A 165 -36.97 11.08 8.77
CA LYS A 165 -38.13 11.72 9.41
C LYS A 165 -38.74 12.72 8.45
N LYS A 166 -40.05 12.69 8.28
CA LYS A 166 -40.76 13.79 7.60
C LYS A 166 -40.73 14.98 8.55
N ARG A 167 -40.02 16.05 8.14
CA ARG A 167 -40.16 17.37 8.78
C ARG A 167 -41.51 17.97 8.44
#